data_AF-A0A7C2HTI7-F1
#
_entry.id   AF-A0A7C2HTI7-F1
#
_cell.length_a   1.000
_cell.length_b   1.000
_cell.length_c   1.000
_cell.angle_alpha   90.00
_cell.angle_beta   90.00
_cell.angle_gamma   90.00
#
_symmetry.space_group_name_H-M   'P 1'
#
loop_
_entity.id
_entity.type
_entity.pdbx_description
1 polymer ?
#
loop_
_entity_poly.entity_id
_entity_poly.type
_entity_poly.pdbx_seq_one_letter_code
_entity_poly.pdbx_strand_id
1 'polypeptide(L)'
;AASDYMKVLADQLSPWLSGRLVALGTDGFGRSDSRPYLRRFFEVDAESIAAAALERLARWGEIAPEQAQQAIFELGIDPEKPYAVKR
;
A
#
# COMPACT_ATOMS: atom_id res chain seq x y z
N ALA A 1 -7.30 3.39 0.99
CA ALA A 1 -7.62 4.07 -0.28
C ALA A 1 -6.38 4.03 -1.16
N ALA A 2 -6.54 3.84 -2.47
CA ALA A 2 -5.44 3.89 -3.43
C ALA A 2 -5.76 4.92 -4.52
N SER A 3 -4.77 5.73 -4.90
CA SER A 3 -4.94 6.73 -5.95
C SER A 3 -3.70 6.80 -6.83
N ASP A 4 -3.85 7.28 -8.07
CA ASP A 4 -2.73 7.57 -8.96
C ASP A 4 -2.05 8.92 -8.63
N TYR A 5 -2.36 9.52 -7.47
CA TYR A 5 -1.72 10.69 -6.89
C TYR A 5 -0.95 10.32 -5.61
N MET A 6 -0.20 11.28 -5.07
CA MET A 6 0.50 11.15 -3.79
C MET A 6 -0.46 10.80 -2.64
N LYS A 7 0.04 10.06 -1.64
CA LYS A 7 -0.74 9.65 -0.46
C LYS A 7 -1.43 10.80 0.26
N VAL A 8 -0.78 11.98 0.28
CA VAL A 8 -1.29 13.19 0.94
C VAL A 8 -2.73 13.54 0.50
N LEU A 9 -3.07 13.27 -0.76
CA LEU A 9 -4.42 13.54 -1.28
C LEU A 9 -5.49 12.76 -0.54
N ALA A 10 -5.28 11.45 -0.35
CA ALA A 10 -6.22 10.61 0.38
C ALA A 10 -6.12 10.85 1.90
N ASP A 11 -4.92 11.11 2.41
CA ASP A 11 -4.67 11.35 3.83
C ASP A 11 -5.36 12.60 4.38
N GLN A 12 -5.67 13.59 3.53
CA GLN A 12 -6.48 14.76 3.90
C GLN A 12 -7.85 14.39 4.49
N LEU A 13 -8.38 13.21 4.16
CA LEU A 13 -9.65 12.73 4.69
C LEU A 13 -9.52 12.05 6.06
N SER A 14 -8.31 11.61 6.46
CA SER A 14 -8.10 10.84 7.71
C SER A 14 -8.69 11.49 8.98
N PRO A 15 -8.56 12.82 9.20
CA PRO A 15 -9.13 13.46 10.40
C PRO A 15 -10.66 13.43 10.47
N TRP A 16 -11.33 13.21 9.34
CA TRP A 16 -12.79 13.23 9.21
C TRP A 16 -13.41 11.82 9.26
N LEU A 17 -12.58 10.78 9.37
CA LEU A 17 -13.00 9.39 9.46
C LEU A 17 -12.87 8.90 10.91
N SER A 18 -13.69 7.91 11.29
CA SER A 18 -13.67 7.31 12.62
C SER A 18 -12.39 6.52 12.93
N GLY A 19 -11.54 6.29 11.93
CA GLY A 19 -10.26 5.62 12.07
C GLY A 19 -9.26 6.15 11.06
N ARG A 20 -7.98 5.83 11.28
CA ARG A 20 -6.92 6.25 10.37
C ARG A 20 -7.01 5.50 9.05
N LEU A 21 -7.09 6.24 7.95
CA LEU A 21 -7.05 5.70 6.59
C LEU A 21 -5.65 5.14 6.31
N VAL A 22 -5.58 4.01 5.62
CA VAL A 22 -4.35 3.54 4.98
C VAL A 22 -4.36 4.05 3.54
N ALA A 23 -3.50 5.03 3.24
CA ALA A 23 -3.36 5.61 1.90
C ALA A 23 -2.20 4.96 1.13
N LEU A 24 -2.51 4.55 -0.10
CA LEU A 24 -1.53 4.16 -1.12
C LEU A 24 -1.55 5.22 -2.22
N GLY A 25 -0.36 5.61 -2.68
CA GLY A 25 -0.19 6.72 -3.61
C GLY A 25 1.15 6.67 -4.31
N THR A 26 1.26 7.48 -5.34
CA THR A 26 2.38 7.52 -6.29
C THR A 26 3.43 8.55 -5.88
N ASP A 27 3.81 8.56 -4.61
CA ASP A 27 4.84 9.46 -4.09
C ASP A 27 6.20 9.21 -4.78
N GLY A 28 6.85 10.27 -5.22
CA GLY A 28 8.18 10.24 -5.84
C GLY A 28 8.19 10.69 -7.29
N PHE A 29 9.35 10.53 -7.94
CA PHE A 29 9.52 10.93 -9.33
C PHE A 29 8.94 9.89 -10.29
N GLY A 30 8.30 10.37 -11.35
CA GLY A 30 7.82 9.53 -12.45
C GLY A 30 8.97 8.80 -13.16
N ARG A 31 8.61 7.69 -13.81
CA ARG A 31 9.49 6.87 -14.64
C ARG A 31 8.78 6.48 -15.93
N SER A 32 9.55 6.23 -16.98
CA SER A 32 9.02 5.73 -18.26
C SER A 32 8.99 4.20 -18.25
N ASP A 33 7.81 3.62 -18.10
CA ASP A 33 7.57 2.18 -18.20
C ASP A 33 6.08 1.92 -18.49
N SER A 34 5.71 0.65 -18.61
CA SER A 34 4.34 0.16 -18.72
C SER A 34 3.51 0.44 -17.46
N ARG A 35 2.19 0.59 -17.64
CA ARG A 35 1.27 0.84 -16.52
C ARG A 35 1.31 -0.25 -15.43
N PRO A 36 1.31 -1.56 -15.74
CA PRO A 36 1.38 -2.59 -14.70
C PRO A 36 2.65 -2.48 -13.87
N TYR A 37 3.79 -2.28 -14.54
CA TYR A 37 5.07 -2.09 -13.86
C TYR A 37 5.06 -0.85 -12.96
N LEU A 38 4.59 0.29 -13.46
CA LEU A 38 4.55 1.52 -12.66
C LEU A 38 3.61 1.40 -11.45
N ARG A 39 2.45 0.74 -11.59
CA ARG A 39 1.55 0.51 -10.46
C ARG A 39 2.19 -0.38 -9.39
N ARG A 40 2.93 -1.42 -9.80
CA ARG A 40 3.74 -2.25 -8.88
C ARG A 40 4.87 -1.44 -8.24
N PHE A 41 5.54 -0.60 -9.03
CA PHE A 41 6.64 0.23 -8.56
C PHE A 41 6.19 1.23 -7.48
N PHE A 42 5.06 1.91 -7.69
CA PHE A 42 4.47 2.85 -6.73
C PHE A 42 3.62 2.20 -5.64
N GLU A 43 3.44 0.87 -5.67
CA GLU A 43 2.67 0.10 -4.69
C GLU A 43 1.18 0.50 -4.65
N VAL A 44 0.58 0.66 -5.84
CA VAL A 44 -0.84 0.99 -6.07
C VAL A 44 -1.55 -0.03 -6.97
N ASP A 45 -0.94 -1.20 -7.18
CA ASP A 45 -1.56 -2.36 -7.82
C ASP A 45 -2.49 -3.13 -6.85
N ALA A 46 -3.19 -4.14 -7.36
CA ALA A 46 -4.21 -4.87 -6.59
C ALA A 46 -3.58 -5.62 -5.40
N GLU A 47 -2.42 -6.20 -5.62
CA GLU A 47 -1.63 -6.93 -4.65
C GLU A 47 -1.15 -6.02 -3.51
N SER A 48 -0.69 -4.80 -3.82
CA SER A 48 -0.32 -3.83 -2.77
C SER A 48 -1.54 -3.38 -1.95
N ILE A 49 -2.70 -3.22 -2.59
CA ILE A 49 -3.96 -2.91 -1.90
C ILE A 49 -4.36 -4.04 -0.94
N ALA A 50 -4.30 -5.29 -1.42
CA ALA A 50 -4.62 -6.45 -0.62
C ALA A 50 -3.64 -6.61 0.56
N ALA A 51 -2.34 -6.44 0.31
CA ALA A 51 -1.32 -6.48 1.36
C ALA A 51 -1.56 -5.42 2.44
N ALA A 52 -1.87 -4.18 2.05
CA ALA A 52 -2.18 -3.10 2.99
C ALA A 52 -3.46 -3.39 3.82
N ALA A 53 -4.45 -4.05 3.24
CA ALA A 53 -5.65 -4.47 3.95
C ALA A 53 -5.36 -5.59 4.96
N LEU A 54 -4.62 -6.63 4.56
CA LEU A 54 -4.20 -7.73 5.42
C LEU A 54 -3.36 -7.24 6.60
N GLU A 55 -2.41 -6.36 6.33
CA GLU A 55 -1.58 -5.72 7.35
C GLU A 55 -2.44 -4.98 8.39
N ARG A 56 -3.45 -4.24 7.92
CA ARG A 56 -4.36 -3.51 8.80
C ARG A 56 -5.23 -4.43 9.66
N LEU A 57 -5.74 -5.52 9.07
CA LEU A 57 -6.53 -6.53 9.78
C LEU A 57 -5.71 -7.22 10.87
N ALA A 58 -4.45 -7.57 10.56
CA ALA A 58 -3.54 -8.15 11.55
C ALA A 58 -3.28 -7.19 12.71
N ARG A 59 -3.07 -5.89 12.43
CA ARG A 59 -2.94 -4.86 13.49
C ARG A 59 -4.18 -4.67 14.34
N TRP A 60 -5.36 -4.97 13.82
CA TRP A 60 -6.61 -4.97 14.58
C TRP A 60 -6.84 -6.27 15.37
N GLY A 61 -6.03 -7.30 15.14
CA GLY A 61 -6.20 -8.60 15.77
C GLY A 61 -7.31 -9.44 15.14
N GLU A 62 -7.83 -9.04 13.98
CA GLU A 62 -8.89 -9.77 13.26
C GLU A 62 -8.35 -11.03 12.56
N ILE A 63 -7.05 -11.04 12.25
CA ILE A 63 -6.33 -12.20 11.71
C ILE A 63 -4.98 -12.37 12.41
N ALA A 64 -4.46 -13.59 12.41
CA ALA A 64 -3.13 -13.87 12.97
C ALA A 64 -2.03 -13.20 12.13
N PRO A 65 -1.01 -12.57 12.75
CA PRO A 65 0.10 -11.95 12.03
C PRO A 65 0.80 -12.89 11.05
N GLU A 66 0.95 -14.16 11.40
CA GLU A 66 1.60 -15.19 10.58
C GLU A 66 0.78 -15.50 9.33
N GLN A 67 -0.55 -15.53 9.45
CA GLN A 67 -1.46 -15.70 8.31
C GLN A 67 -1.39 -14.50 7.36
N ALA A 68 -1.35 -13.28 7.91
CA ALA A 68 -1.19 -12.08 7.11
C ALA A 68 0.16 -12.05 6.39
N GLN A 69 1.25 -12.43 7.07
CA GLN A 69 2.59 -12.50 6.49
C GLN A 69 2.65 -13.49 5.34
N GLN A 70 2.09 -14.70 5.52
CA GLN A 70 2.03 -15.72 4.48
C GLN A 70 1.25 -15.22 3.25
N ALA A 71 0.08 -14.61 3.44
CA ALA A 71 -0.71 -14.07 2.34
C ALA A 71 0.00 -12.91 1.61
N ILE A 72 0.68 -12.02 2.33
CA ILE A 72 1.47 -10.94 1.72
C ILE A 72 2.62 -11.51 0.88
N PHE A 73 3.27 -12.57 1.35
CA PHE A 73 4.32 -13.27 0.61
C PHE A 73 3.78 -13.89 -0.69
N GLU A 74 2.60 -14.52 -0.65
CA GLU A 74 1.93 -15.09 -1.84
C GLU A 74 1.54 -14.03 -2.87
N LEU A 75 1.27 -12.79 -2.45
CA LEU A 75 1.05 -11.63 -3.33
C LEU A 75 2.36 -11.10 -3.98
N GLY A 76 3.49 -11.75 -3.69
CA GLY A 76 4.81 -11.43 -4.25
C GLY A 76 5.36 -10.07 -3.83
N ILE A 77 4.81 -9.48 -2.76
CA ILE A 77 5.23 -8.16 -2.26
C ILE A 77 6.56 -8.32 -1.53
N ASP A 78 7.57 -7.56 -1.94
CA ASP A 78 8.87 -7.51 -1.28
C ASP A 78 8.85 -6.42 -0.18
N PRO A 79 8.92 -6.78 1.11
CA PRO A 79 8.90 -5.82 2.22
C PRO A 79 10.15 -4.94 2.28
N GLU A 80 11.28 -5.43 1.74
CA GLU A 80 12.58 -4.76 1.77
C GLU A 80 12.81 -3.89 0.52
N LYS A 81 11.88 -3.91 -0.44
CA LYS A 81 11.94 -3.08 -1.62
C LYS A 81 12.02 -1.60 -1.22
N PRO A 82 13.01 -0.84 -1.72
CA PRO A 82 13.10 0.58 -1.48
C PRO A 82 11.84 1.30 -2.01
N TYR A 83 11.23 2.09 -1.13
CA TYR A 83 10.10 2.91 -1.51
C TYR A 83 10.53 4.00 -2.51
N ALA A 84 9.63 4.42 -3.40
CA ALA A 84 9.92 5.40 -4.46
C ALA A 84 10.44 6.74 -3.93
N VAL A 85 10.11 7.06 -2.68
CA VAL A 85 10.71 8.13 -1.87
C VAL A 85 11.33 7.49 -0.62
N LYS A 86 12.54 7.92 -0.22
CA LYS A 86 13.11 7.48 1.06
C LYS A 86 12.18 7.92 2.20
N ARG A 87 11.71 6.95 2.99
CA ARG A 87 10.90 7.20 4.19
C ARG A 87 11.74 7.84 5.30
#